data_AF-A5YS88-F1
#
_entry.id   AF-A5YS88-F1
#
_cell.length_a   1.000
_cell.length_b   1.000
_cell.length_c   1.000
_cell.angle_alpha   90.00
_cell.angle_beta   90.00
_cell.angle_gamma   90.00
#
_symmetry.space_group_name_H-M   'P 1'
#
loop_
_entity.id
_entity.type
_entity.pdbx_description
1 polymer ?
#
loop_
_entity_poly.entity_id
_entity_poly.type
_entity_poly.pdbx_seq_one_letter_code
_entity_poly.pdbx_strand_id
1 'polypeptide(L)'
;MSSTRIETFIDEVQAAFDRRPTDIEAGVDVEDAALLQLRKACRLLAGAESLQDASYYTLVIEASFVAIERTVEFRLLERGTMQPDGLPGTHPGVYREAAAAGVFGESIAADLADLWRDHRGKTYY
;
A
#
# COMPACT_ATOMS: atom_id res chain seq x y z
N MET A 1 -16.43 -19.22 16.91
CA MET A 1 -17.29 -18.86 15.76
C MET A 1 -17.40 -20.09 14.87
N SER A 2 -18.57 -20.40 14.29
CA SER A 2 -18.70 -21.52 13.36
C SER A 2 -18.05 -21.18 12.02
N SER A 3 -17.41 -22.15 11.35
CA SER A 3 -16.77 -22.00 10.02
C SER A 3 -17.70 -21.32 9.02
N THR A 4 -18.97 -21.75 9.01
CA THR A 4 -20.01 -21.24 8.11
C THR A 4 -20.25 -19.74 8.26
N ARG A 5 -20.13 -19.20 9.48
CA ARG A 5 -20.35 -17.76 9.72
C ARG A 5 -19.16 -16.92 9.23
N ILE A 6 -17.95 -17.47 9.26
CA ILE A 6 -16.74 -16.80 8.73
C ILE A 6 -16.83 -16.77 7.20
N GLU A 7 -17.20 -17.87 6.58
CA GLU A 7 -17.41 -17.97 5.13
C GLU A 7 -18.43 -16.93 4.64
N THR A 8 -19.60 -16.82 5.31
CA THR A 8 -20.59 -15.79 4.96
C THR A 8 -20.03 -14.36 5.06
N PHE A 9 -19.24 -14.06 6.09
CA PHE A 9 -18.64 -12.72 6.21
C PHE A 9 -17.59 -12.45 5.14
N ILE A 10 -16.85 -13.46 4.69
CA ILE A 10 -15.92 -13.31 3.57
C ILE A 10 -16.70 -12.95 2.31
N ASP A 11 -17.78 -13.68 2.00
CA ASP A 11 -18.61 -13.42 0.83
C ASP A 11 -19.21 -12.01 0.85
N GLU A 12 -19.71 -11.57 2.01
CA GLU A 12 -20.27 -10.23 2.20
C GLU A 12 -19.22 -9.12 2.00
N VAL A 13 -18.01 -9.30 2.55
CA VAL A 13 -16.92 -8.33 2.43
C VAL A 13 -16.39 -8.27 0.99
N GLN A 14 -16.23 -9.41 0.31
CA GLN A 14 -15.86 -9.44 -1.10
C GLN A 14 -16.88 -8.68 -1.95
N ALA A 15 -18.16 -8.98 -1.76
CA ALA A 15 -19.25 -8.29 -2.47
C ALA A 15 -19.31 -6.79 -2.15
N ALA A 16 -18.80 -6.34 -1.00
CA ALA A 16 -18.68 -4.93 -0.66
C ALA A 16 -17.47 -4.27 -1.34
N PHE A 17 -16.32 -4.95 -1.41
CA PHE A 17 -15.09 -4.45 -2.04
C PHE A 17 -15.18 -4.35 -3.57
N ASP A 18 -15.97 -5.21 -4.21
CA ASP A 18 -16.18 -5.18 -5.66
C ASP A 18 -17.11 -4.04 -6.13
N ARG A 19 -17.81 -3.37 -5.20
CA ARG A 19 -18.68 -2.23 -5.53
C ARG A 19 -17.86 -0.96 -5.63
N ARG A 20 -18.18 -0.13 -6.63
CA ARG A 20 -17.65 1.24 -6.67
C ARG A 20 -18.10 2.01 -5.42
N PRO A 21 -17.20 2.65 -4.68
CA PRO A 21 -17.56 3.43 -3.50
C PRO A 21 -18.46 4.61 -3.89
N THR A 22 -19.43 4.93 -3.02
CA THR A 22 -20.27 6.14 -3.14
C THR A 22 -19.54 7.38 -2.66
N ASP A 23 -18.74 7.22 -1.61
CA ASP A 23 -17.99 8.28 -0.96
C ASP A 23 -16.49 8.03 -1.20
N ILE A 24 -15.92 8.79 -2.13
CA ILE A 24 -14.48 8.71 -2.45
C ILE A 24 -13.74 9.72 -1.57
N GLU A 25 -12.63 9.27 -0.99
CA GLU A 25 -11.76 10.11 -0.19
C GLU A 25 -11.31 11.36 -0.96
N ALA A 26 -11.40 12.52 -0.31
CA ALA A 26 -11.05 13.79 -0.91
C ALA A 26 -9.60 13.79 -1.45
N GLY A 27 -9.47 14.13 -2.73
CA GLY A 27 -8.18 14.20 -3.42
C GLY A 27 -7.67 12.88 -4.01
N VAL A 28 -8.42 11.77 -3.86
CA VAL A 28 -8.08 10.47 -4.47
C VAL A 28 -8.81 10.25 -5.80
N ASP A 29 -9.96 10.89 -6.03
CA ASP A 29 -10.70 10.78 -7.31
C ASP A 29 -9.97 11.54 -8.44
N VAL A 30 -9.08 10.86 -9.15
CA VAL A 30 -8.30 11.38 -10.29
C VAL A 30 -8.24 10.33 -11.39
N GLU A 31 -8.24 10.77 -12.65
CA GLU A 31 -8.20 9.86 -13.82
C GLU A 31 -6.79 9.28 -14.08
N ASP A 32 -5.74 10.02 -13.72
CA ASP A 32 -4.36 9.60 -13.93
C ASP A 32 -3.94 8.56 -12.88
N ALA A 33 -3.62 7.36 -13.34
CA ALA A 33 -3.27 6.23 -12.48
C ALA A 33 -1.97 6.44 -11.69
N ALA A 34 -0.99 7.16 -12.24
CA ALA A 34 0.23 7.47 -11.52
C ALA A 34 -0.10 8.47 -10.40
N LEU A 35 -0.76 9.58 -10.74
CA LEU A 35 -1.19 10.58 -9.77
C LEU A 35 -2.07 9.99 -8.67
N LEU A 36 -2.93 9.01 -9.00
CA LEU A 36 -3.72 8.26 -8.02
C LEU A 36 -2.85 7.63 -6.95
N GLN A 37 -1.75 6.96 -7.32
CA GLN A 37 -0.85 6.35 -6.34
C GLN A 37 -0.15 7.41 -5.48
N LEU A 38 0.31 8.51 -6.08
CA LEU A 38 0.90 9.62 -5.32
C LEU A 38 -0.10 10.23 -4.32
N ARG A 39 -1.36 10.43 -4.72
CA ARG A 39 -2.42 10.92 -3.85
C ARG A 39 -2.67 9.95 -2.68
N LYS A 40 -2.75 8.64 -2.95
CA LYS A 40 -2.86 7.61 -1.90
C LYS A 40 -1.68 7.67 -0.93
N ALA A 41 -0.45 7.82 -1.42
CA ALA A 41 0.72 7.98 -0.56
C ALA A 41 0.59 9.18 0.39
N CYS A 42 0.18 10.34 -0.13
CA CYS A 42 -0.05 11.53 0.69
C CYS A 42 -1.17 11.33 1.72
N ARG A 43 -2.27 10.66 1.36
CA ARG A 43 -3.37 10.37 2.28
C ARG A 43 -2.96 9.41 3.40
N LEU A 44 -2.16 8.39 3.08
CA LEU A 44 -1.58 7.48 4.07
C LEU A 44 -0.68 8.20 5.06
N LEU A 45 0.18 9.11 4.59
CA LEU A 45 1.05 9.90 5.46
C LEU A 45 0.25 10.86 6.37
N ALA A 46 -0.74 11.56 5.82
CA ALA A 46 -1.61 12.43 6.64
C ALA A 46 -2.40 11.64 7.69
N GLY A 47 -2.85 10.43 7.34
CA GLY A 47 -3.44 9.50 8.30
C GLY A 47 -2.45 9.03 9.35
N ALA A 48 -1.23 8.68 8.95
CA ALA A 48 -0.16 8.27 9.86
C ALA A 48 0.20 9.37 10.87
N GLU A 49 0.28 10.63 10.45
CA GLU A 49 0.49 11.78 11.36
C GLU A 49 -0.62 11.86 12.42
N SER A 50 -1.89 11.78 12.00
CA SER A 50 -3.04 11.79 12.92
C SER A 50 -3.01 10.61 13.91
N LEU A 51 -2.57 9.45 13.44
CA LEU A 51 -2.46 8.23 14.25
C LEU A 51 -1.26 8.28 15.21
N GLN A 52 -0.19 8.95 14.82
CA GLN A 52 0.98 9.17 15.66
C GLN A 52 0.62 10.04 16.87
N ASP A 53 -0.12 11.11 16.67
CA ASP A 53 -0.62 11.97 17.77
C ASP A 53 -1.49 11.18 18.77
N ALA A 54 -2.23 10.20 18.27
CA ALA A 54 -3.05 9.30 19.08
C ALA A 54 -2.31 8.05 19.59
N SER A 55 -0.98 7.99 19.45
CA SER A 55 -0.11 6.88 19.90
C SER A 55 -0.40 5.51 19.26
N TYR A 56 -1.00 5.46 18.07
CA TYR A 56 -1.25 4.22 17.33
C TYR A 56 -0.03 3.78 16.49
N TYR A 57 1.12 3.58 17.13
CA TYR A 57 2.41 3.39 16.44
C TYR A 57 2.45 2.19 15.48
N THR A 58 1.78 1.08 15.79
CA THR A 58 1.64 -0.05 14.86
C THR A 58 1.03 0.38 13.53
N LEU A 59 -0.05 1.16 13.56
CA LEU A 59 -0.71 1.63 12.35
C LEU A 59 0.13 2.68 11.61
N VAL A 60 0.89 3.50 12.33
CA VAL A 60 1.85 4.44 11.73
C VAL A 60 2.89 3.70 10.90
N ILE A 61 3.43 2.60 11.43
CA ILE A 61 4.44 1.79 10.74
C ILE A 61 3.84 1.13 9.49
N GLU A 62 2.67 0.49 9.62
CA GLU A 62 1.97 -0.13 8.49
C GLU A 62 1.65 0.91 7.39
N ALA A 63 1.09 2.06 7.76
CA ALA A 63 0.79 3.14 6.81
C ALA A 63 2.05 3.70 6.13
N SER A 64 3.18 3.76 6.85
CA SER A 64 4.45 4.23 6.30
C SER A 64 4.99 3.32 5.20
N PHE A 65 4.94 1.99 5.38
CA PHE A 65 5.33 1.03 4.34
C PHE A 65 4.44 1.16 3.10
N VAL A 66 3.12 1.22 3.29
CA VAL A 66 2.20 1.37 2.16
C VAL A 66 2.42 2.73 1.46
N ALA A 67 2.72 3.81 2.18
CA ALA A 67 3.03 5.10 1.55
C ALA A 67 4.31 5.05 0.69
N ILE A 68 5.35 4.34 1.14
CA ILE A 68 6.57 4.09 0.37
C ILE A 68 6.21 3.33 -0.91
N GLU A 69 5.41 2.28 -0.81
CA GLU A 69 5.00 1.46 -1.95
C GLU A 69 4.18 2.24 -2.97
N ARG A 70 3.20 3.04 -2.52
CA ARG A 70 2.43 3.91 -3.43
C ARG A 70 3.32 4.94 -4.14
N THR A 71 4.38 5.42 -3.48
CA THR A 71 5.37 6.31 -4.10
C THR A 71 6.22 5.58 -5.15
N VAL A 72 6.57 4.32 -4.90
CA VAL A 72 7.27 3.46 -5.86
C VAL A 72 6.41 3.17 -7.08
N GLU A 73 5.17 2.75 -6.86
CA GLU A 73 4.21 2.47 -7.94
C GLU A 73 3.93 3.72 -8.77
N PHE A 74 3.80 4.89 -8.14
CA PHE A 74 3.74 6.18 -8.85
C PHE A 74 4.91 6.32 -9.83
N ARG A 75 6.14 6.06 -9.38
CA ARG A 75 7.35 6.19 -10.22
C ARG A 75 7.40 5.14 -11.33
N LEU A 76 6.92 3.92 -11.08
CA LEU A 76 6.83 2.87 -12.10
C LEU A 76 5.83 3.22 -13.21
N LEU A 77 4.68 3.80 -12.84
CA LEU A 77 3.68 4.25 -13.79
C LEU A 77 4.11 5.51 -14.54
N GLU A 78 4.66 6.52 -13.85
CA GLU A 78 5.08 7.79 -14.45
C GLU A 78 6.26 7.62 -15.42
N ARG A 79 7.12 6.61 -15.21
CA ARG A 79 8.17 6.23 -16.18
C ARG A 79 7.65 5.36 -17.34
N GLY A 80 6.40 4.91 -17.29
CA GLY A 80 5.84 3.96 -18.26
C GLY A 80 6.46 2.57 -18.22
N THR A 81 7.18 2.22 -17.15
CA THR A 81 7.79 0.88 -16.98
C THR A 81 6.78 -0.19 -16.58
N MET A 82 5.57 0.23 -16.19
CA MET A 82 4.47 -0.65 -15.79
C MET A 82 3.13 -0.03 -16.17
N GLN A 83 2.12 -0.88 -16.39
CA GLN A 83 0.73 -0.46 -16.58
C GLN A 83 -0.06 -0.61 -15.26
N PRO A 84 -1.16 0.14 -15.07
CA PRO A 84 -1.91 0.13 -13.81
C PRO A 84 -2.40 -1.26 -13.36
N ASP A 85 -2.78 -2.12 -14.32
CA ASP A 85 -3.21 -3.51 -14.10
C ASP A 85 -2.05 -4.48 -13.81
N GLY A 86 -0.81 -4.06 -14.07
CA GLY A 86 0.42 -4.82 -13.82
C GLY A 86 1.10 -4.52 -12.48
N LEU A 87 0.55 -3.61 -11.67
CA LEU A 87 1.14 -3.25 -10.37
C LEU A 87 1.23 -4.48 -9.43
N PRO A 88 2.34 -4.69 -8.71
CA PRO A 88 2.49 -5.85 -7.85
C PRO A 88 1.53 -5.84 -6.66
N GLY A 89 0.84 -6.96 -6.43
CA GLY A 89 -0.08 -7.11 -5.30
C GLY A 89 0.59 -7.43 -3.94
N THR A 90 1.92 -7.38 -3.85
CA THR A 90 2.66 -7.76 -2.62
C THR A 90 3.78 -6.77 -2.33
N HIS A 91 4.01 -6.47 -1.04
CA HIS A 91 5.07 -5.56 -0.59
C HIS A 91 6.46 -5.90 -1.19
N PRO A 92 6.96 -7.16 -1.08
CA PRO A 92 8.27 -7.50 -1.66
C PRO A 92 8.27 -7.47 -3.19
N GLY A 93 7.11 -7.67 -3.82
CA GLY A 93 6.94 -7.55 -5.27
C GLY A 93 7.18 -6.11 -5.73
N VAL A 94 6.57 -5.12 -5.06
CA VAL A 94 6.74 -3.70 -5.37
C VAL A 94 8.21 -3.30 -5.35
N TYR A 95 8.96 -3.70 -4.32
CA TYR A 95 10.39 -3.34 -4.20
C TYR A 95 11.26 -4.01 -5.27
N ARG A 96 10.93 -5.25 -5.65
CA ARG A 96 11.65 -5.97 -6.70
C ARG A 96 11.50 -5.30 -8.06
N GLU A 97 10.27 -4.94 -8.44
CA GLU A 97 9.98 -4.27 -9.71
C GLU A 97 10.62 -2.89 -9.76
N ALA A 98 10.65 -2.16 -8.64
CA ALA A 98 11.34 -0.89 -8.52
C ALA A 98 12.84 -1.00 -8.81
N ALA A 99 13.50 -2.05 -8.29
CA ALA A 99 14.90 -2.30 -8.58
C ALA A 99 15.14 -2.67 -10.05
N ALA A 100 14.30 -3.55 -10.61
CA ALA A 100 14.37 -3.94 -12.02
C ALA A 100 14.20 -2.73 -12.96
N ALA A 101 13.36 -1.76 -12.59
CA ALA A 101 13.14 -0.52 -13.32
C ALA A 101 14.17 0.61 -13.00
N GLY A 102 15.18 0.33 -12.16
CA GLY A 102 16.20 1.31 -11.79
C GLY A 102 15.65 2.52 -11.01
N VAL A 103 14.60 2.33 -10.21
CA VAL A 103 14.12 3.34 -9.26
C VAL A 103 15.08 3.46 -8.08
N PHE A 104 15.58 2.33 -7.60
CA PHE A 104 16.68 2.22 -6.63
C PHE A 104 17.47 0.92 -6.88
N GLY A 105 18.58 0.71 -6.17
CA GLY A 105 19.40 -0.49 -6.32
C GLY A 105 18.80 -1.74 -5.65
N GLU A 106 19.24 -2.93 -6.07
CA GLU A 106 18.77 -4.22 -5.53
C GLU A 106 18.99 -4.35 -4.02
N SER A 107 20.06 -3.79 -3.47
CA SER A 107 20.32 -3.80 -2.02
C SER A 107 19.23 -3.06 -1.25
N ILE A 108 18.77 -1.91 -1.74
CA ILE A 108 17.68 -1.14 -1.13
C ILE A 108 16.37 -1.95 -1.20
N ALA A 109 16.13 -2.65 -2.31
CA ALA A 109 14.96 -3.50 -2.45
C ALA A 109 14.96 -4.64 -1.42
N ALA A 110 16.11 -5.27 -1.21
CA ALA A 110 16.30 -6.32 -0.22
C ALA A 110 16.09 -5.76 1.20
N ASP A 111 16.71 -4.63 1.53
CA ASP A 111 16.57 -3.99 2.84
C ASP A 111 15.11 -3.62 3.15
N LEU A 112 14.37 -3.07 2.19
CA LEU A 112 12.94 -2.75 2.36
C LEU A 112 12.09 -4.02 2.54
N ALA A 113 12.38 -5.08 1.79
CA ALA A 113 11.68 -6.35 1.92
C ALA A 113 11.96 -7.01 3.28
N ASP A 114 13.19 -6.91 3.78
CA ASP A 114 13.59 -7.42 5.10
C ASP A 114 12.96 -6.59 6.21
N LEU A 115 12.98 -5.26 6.10
CA LEU A 115 12.30 -4.36 7.03
C LEU A 115 10.83 -4.71 7.18
N TRP A 116 10.15 -4.93 6.05
CA TRP A 116 8.77 -5.43 6.04
C TRP A 116 8.71 -6.79 6.73
N ARG A 117 9.33 -7.84 6.17
CA ARG A 117 9.14 -9.23 6.59
C ARG A 117 9.57 -9.51 8.04
N ASP A 118 10.74 -9.04 8.43
CA ASP A 118 11.48 -9.56 9.59
C ASP A 118 11.65 -8.54 10.72
N HIS A 119 11.45 -7.24 10.45
CA HIS A 119 11.66 -6.19 11.44
C HIS A 119 10.38 -5.53 11.92
N ARG A 120 9.39 -5.28 11.06
CA ARG A 120 8.17 -4.53 11.44
C ARG A 120 7.48 -5.10 12.68
N GLY A 121 7.31 -6.42 12.75
CA GLY A 121 6.61 -7.09 13.86
C GLY A 121 7.33 -6.96 15.21
N LYS A 122 8.65 -6.73 15.22
CA LYS A 122 9.44 -6.54 16.45
C LYS A 122 9.13 -5.21 17.15
N THR A 123 8.47 -4.29 16.46
CA THR A 123 8.12 -2.96 17.00
C THR A 123 6.74 -2.94 17.66
N TYR A 124 5.97 -4.03 17.58
CA TYR A 124 4.57 -4.07 18.03
C TYR A 124 4.41 -4.50 19.50
N TYR A 125 5.49 -4.92 20.15
CA TYR A 125 5.55 -5.46 21.52
C TYR A 125 6.80 -4.96 22.23
#